data_AF-A0A183TYD8-F1
#
_entry.id   AF-A0A183TYD8-F1
#
_cell.length_a   1.000
_cell.length_b   1.000
_cell.length_c   1.000
_cell.angle_alpha   90.00
_cell.angle_beta   90.00
_cell.angle_gamma   90.00
#
_symmetry.space_group_name_H-M   'P 1'
#
loop_
_entity.id
_entity.type
_entity.pdbx_description
1 polymer ?
#
loop_
_entity_poly.entity_id
_entity_poly.type
_entity_poly.pdbx_seq_one_letter_code
_entity_poly.pdbx_strand_id
1 'polypeptide(L)'
;LLGVFPGGRFEQYIPSRPLQCYELSLPSISRRIGCLLARVHALDVPITKEPMIVEVAEGWLTKLRKVESKVAHKMRLNTVQVDLSKCPNEITCELLSDELDLLRACLEKCDSPLVFCHNDLQEGNILLHNKFAIDSEGNLDVQEGEEPLVLIDFEYANYNYRGFDFANHICERILDYSDNKPPYYSIKQYQFPDENEQRIFFNAYLDELDQMIDNANDDRRPPYFVCELPKQREDAIEQLLAETRRFIAVSHLFWSVWSFMEAEESPIEFDYVSYGLDRLALYYEHKSDLLQYLD
;
A
#
# COMPACT_ATOMS: atom_id res chain seq x y z
N LEU A 1 -21.66 0.45 -8.59
CA LEU A 1 -22.26 -0.58 -7.71
C LEU A 1 -23.69 -0.87 -8.16
N LEU A 2 -24.01 -2.14 -8.45
CA LEU A 2 -25.35 -2.60 -8.85
C LEU A 2 -26.13 -3.24 -7.69
N GLY A 3 -25.42 -3.82 -6.71
CA GLY A 3 -26.03 -4.38 -5.50
C GLY A 3 -25.01 -4.98 -4.54
N VAL A 4 -25.39 -5.16 -3.27
CA VAL A 4 -24.56 -5.79 -2.21
C VAL A 4 -25.39 -6.88 -1.54
N PHE A 5 -24.76 -8.00 -1.17
CA PHE A 5 -25.37 -9.12 -0.45
C PHE A 5 -24.38 -9.72 0.57
N PRO A 6 -24.82 -10.58 1.50
CA PRO A 6 -23.90 -11.19 2.47
C PRO A 6 -22.78 -11.97 1.78
N GLY A 7 -21.53 -11.51 1.95
CA GLY A 7 -20.34 -12.13 1.37
C GLY A 7 -20.02 -11.73 -0.07
N GLY A 8 -20.64 -10.69 -0.64
CA GLY A 8 -20.27 -10.23 -1.99
C GLY A 8 -21.06 -9.03 -2.53
N ARG A 9 -20.75 -8.63 -3.76
CA ARG A 9 -21.34 -7.47 -4.45
C ARG A 9 -21.42 -7.67 -5.96
N PHE A 10 -22.33 -6.96 -6.63
CA PHE A 10 -22.43 -6.87 -8.09
C PHE A 10 -22.01 -5.48 -8.55
N GLU A 11 -21.16 -5.44 -9.58
CA GLU A 11 -20.60 -4.21 -10.12
C GLU A 11 -20.68 -4.18 -11.65
N GLN A 12 -20.52 -2.98 -12.19
CA GLN A 12 -20.40 -2.82 -13.64
C GLN A 12 -19.06 -3.41 -14.08
N TYR A 13 -19.09 -4.28 -15.10
CA TYR A 13 -17.86 -4.74 -15.73
C TYR A 13 -17.19 -3.61 -16.52
N ILE A 14 -15.90 -3.43 -16.26
CA ILE A 14 -15.05 -2.46 -16.98
C ILE A 14 -14.21 -3.26 -17.99
N PRO A 15 -14.29 -2.97 -19.32
CA PRO A 15 -13.43 -3.61 -20.31
C PRO A 15 -11.96 -3.18 -20.13
N SER A 16 -11.19 -4.00 -19.43
CA SER A 16 -9.82 -3.72 -19.04
C SER A 16 -9.03 -5.00 -18.76
N ARG A 17 -7.74 -4.84 -18.46
CA ARG A 17 -6.88 -5.84 -17.80
C ARG A 17 -6.23 -5.22 -16.56
N PRO A 18 -5.90 -6.00 -15.52
CA PRO A 18 -5.01 -5.51 -14.47
C PRO A 18 -3.64 -5.18 -15.06
N LEU A 19 -2.91 -4.30 -14.36
CA LEU A 19 -1.49 -4.13 -14.60
C LEU A 19 -0.73 -5.38 -14.18
N GLN A 20 0.50 -5.49 -14.67
CA GLN A 20 1.48 -6.48 -14.24
C GLN A 20 2.48 -5.81 -13.29
N CYS A 21 3.06 -6.56 -12.35
CA CYS A 21 3.99 -6.02 -11.35
C CYS A 21 5.11 -5.15 -11.99
N TYR A 22 5.72 -5.61 -13.10
CA TYR A 22 6.76 -4.83 -13.78
C TYR A 22 6.25 -3.51 -14.39
N GLU A 23 4.96 -3.41 -14.74
CA GLU A 23 4.36 -2.19 -15.31
C GLU A 23 4.26 -1.08 -14.26
N LEU A 24 4.19 -1.42 -12.96
CA LEU A 24 4.24 -0.44 -11.86
C LEU A 24 5.57 0.33 -11.84
N SER A 25 6.64 -0.27 -12.38
CA SER A 25 7.96 0.36 -12.46
C SER A 25 8.13 1.28 -13.68
N LEU A 26 7.16 1.31 -14.61
CA LEU A 26 7.26 2.17 -15.78
C LEU A 26 7.01 3.64 -15.39
N PRO A 27 7.90 4.59 -15.74
CA PRO A 27 7.73 5.99 -15.37
C PRO A 27 6.42 6.62 -15.85
N SER A 28 5.89 6.21 -17.01
CA SER A 28 4.63 6.73 -17.52
C SER A 28 3.42 6.28 -16.68
N ILE A 29 3.48 5.04 -16.18
CA ILE A 29 2.45 4.42 -15.34
C ILE A 29 2.54 4.98 -13.93
N SER A 30 3.74 5.02 -13.36
CA SER A 30 3.98 5.59 -12.03
C SER A 30 3.46 7.03 -11.89
N ARG A 31 3.66 7.88 -12.91
CA ARG A 31 3.07 9.23 -12.92
C ARG A 31 1.55 9.20 -12.82
N ARG A 32 0.90 8.36 -13.62
CA ARG A 32 -0.58 8.25 -13.62
C ARG A 32 -1.13 7.72 -12.32
N ILE A 33 -0.46 6.75 -11.71
CA ILE A 33 -0.84 6.24 -10.39
C ILE A 33 -0.70 7.37 -9.35
N GLY A 34 0.37 8.18 -9.41
CA GLY A 34 0.53 9.37 -8.58
C GLY A 34 -0.64 10.34 -8.69
N CYS A 35 -1.08 10.66 -9.91
CA CYS A 35 -2.27 11.50 -10.14
C CYS A 35 -3.55 10.86 -9.59
N LEU A 36 -3.78 9.56 -9.85
CA LEU A 36 -4.97 8.87 -9.35
C LEU A 36 -5.01 8.81 -7.82
N LEU A 37 -3.87 8.59 -7.17
CA LEU A 37 -3.81 8.53 -5.73
C LEU A 37 -4.03 9.91 -5.10
N ALA A 38 -3.55 10.99 -5.72
CA ALA A 38 -3.88 12.36 -5.32
C ALA A 38 -5.41 12.60 -5.34
N ARG A 39 -6.09 12.13 -6.39
CA ARG A 39 -7.56 12.20 -6.49
C ARG A 39 -8.27 11.41 -5.39
N VAL A 40 -7.79 10.21 -5.08
CA VAL A 40 -8.33 9.38 -3.99
C VAL A 40 -8.16 10.07 -2.64
N HIS A 41 -6.94 10.54 -2.34
CA HIS A 41 -6.65 11.24 -1.08
C HIS A 41 -7.48 12.52 -0.92
N ALA A 42 -7.85 13.19 -2.01
CA ALA A 42 -8.69 14.39 -2.01
C ALA A 42 -10.20 14.13 -1.76
N LEU A 43 -10.65 12.87 -1.69
CA LEU A 43 -12.05 12.54 -1.45
C LEU A 43 -12.48 12.87 0.00
N ASP A 44 -13.62 13.54 0.14
CA ASP A 44 -14.32 13.69 1.42
C ASP A 44 -15.45 12.65 1.51
N VAL A 45 -15.12 11.48 2.06
CA VAL A 45 -16.04 10.35 2.18
C VAL A 45 -16.76 10.44 3.53
N PRO A 46 -18.10 10.25 3.59
CA PRO A 46 -18.88 10.39 4.82
C PRO A 46 -18.79 9.14 5.71
N ILE A 47 -17.57 8.76 6.08
CA ILE A 47 -17.24 7.68 7.02
C ILE A 47 -16.35 8.22 8.15
N THR A 48 -16.02 7.38 9.13
CA THR A 48 -15.15 7.74 10.25
C THR A 48 -13.78 8.23 9.75
N LYS A 49 -13.32 9.35 10.31
CA LYS A 49 -12.04 10.01 9.99
C LYS A 49 -10.97 9.71 11.05
N GLU A 50 -10.80 8.42 11.34
CA GLU A 50 -9.81 7.90 12.29
C GLU A 50 -8.92 6.89 11.53
N PRO A 51 -7.61 6.82 11.82
CA PRO A 51 -6.75 5.80 11.23
C PRO A 51 -7.20 4.42 11.70
N MET A 52 -7.38 3.48 10.77
CA MET A 52 -7.92 2.15 11.06
C MET A 52 -6.87 1.03 10.99
N ILE A 53 -5.61 1.35 10.70
CA ILE A 53 -4.63 0.34 10.30
C ILE A 53 -4.29 -0.65 11.42
N VAL A 54 -4.09 -0.16 12.65
CA VAL A 54 -3.76 -1.00 13.80
C VAL A 54 -4.99 -1.80 14.20
N GLU A 55 -6.15 -1.18 14.20
CA GLU A 55 -7.44 -1.76 14.57
C GLU A 55 -7.82 -2.93 13.65
N VAL A 56 -7.58 -2.77 12.33
CA VAL A 56 -7.79 -3.83 11.34
C VAL A 56 -6.83 -4.99 11.57
N ALA A 57 -5.53 -4.70 11.76
CA ALA A 57 -4.52 -5.74 12.02
C ALA A 57 -4.78 -6.49 13.34
N GLU A 58 -5.18 -5.79 14.40
CA GLU A 58 -5.58 -6.39 15.67
C GLU A 58 -6.82 -7.27 15.53
N GLY A 59 -7.75 -6.90 14.65
CA GLY A 59 -8.89 -7.72 14.27
C GLY A 59 -8.46 -9.07 13.69
N TRP A 60 -7.50 -9.07 12.77
CA TRP A 60 -6.92 -10.30 12.21
C TRP A 60 -6.15 -11.11 13.25
N LEU A 61 -5.32 -10.46 14.07
CA LEU A 61 -4.59 -11.12 15.15
C LEU A 61 -5.56 -11.77 16.17
N THR A 62 -6.69 -11.12 16.45
CA THR A 62 -7.74 -11.67 17.33
C THR A 62 -8.39 -12.92 16.73
N LYS A 63 -8.58 -12.97 15.41
CA LYS A 63 -9.03 -14.20 14.73
C LYS A 63 -7.97 -15.30 14.82
N LEU A 64 -6.72 -14.96 14.49
CA LEU A 64 -5.58 -15.89 14.52
C LEU A 64 -5.42 -16.55 15.91
N ARG A 65 -5.57 -15.78 17.00
CA ARG A 65 -5.53 -16.30 18.38
C ARG A 65 -6.60 -17.35 18.71
N LYS A 66 -7.73 -17.35 17.99
CA LYS A 66 -8.85 -18.28 18.22
C LYS A 66 -8.64 -19.62 17.52
N VAL A 67 -7.65 -19.72 16.64
CA VAL A 67 -7.35 -20.96 15.92
C VAL A 67 -6.76 -21.99 16.90
N GLU A 68 -7.30 -23.20 16.88
CA GLU A 68 -6.96 -24.26 17.86
C GLU A 68 -5.48 -24.66 17.84
N SER A 69 -4.82 -24.49 16.68
CA SER A 69 -3.42 -24.87 16.45
C SER A 69 -2.42 -24.04 17.27
N LYS A 70 -2.83 -22.88 17.84
CA LYS A 70 -1.96 -21.95 18.59
C LYS A 70 -0.67 -21.68 17.82
N VAL A 71 -0.83 -21.15 16.61
CA VAL A 71 0.21 -21.07 15.59
C VAL A 71 1.45 -20.33 16.11
N ALA A 72 2.56 -21.06 16.17
CA ALA A 72 3.90 -20.52 16.30
C ALA A 72 4.71 -20.94 15.08
N HIS A 73 5.28 -19.97 14.37
CA HIS A 73 6.10 -20.24 13.18
C HIS A 73 7.57 -20.03 13.48
N LYS A 74 8.42 -20.95 13.02
CA LYS A 74 9.86 -20.69 12.98
C LYS A 74 10.16 -19.73 11.84
N MET A 75 10.88 -18.65 12.16
CA MET A 75 11.32 -17.69 11.17
C MET A 75 12.20 -18.36 10.12
N ARG A 76 11.89 -18.13 8.86
CA ARG A 76 12.63 -18.58 7.68
C ARG A 76 12.33 -17.63 6.53
N LEU A 77 13.28 -17.53 5.62
CA LEU A 77 13.12 -16.77 4.38
C LEU A 77 12.81 -17.73 3.24
N ASN A 78 12.00 -17.28 2.30
CA ASN A 78 11.64 -18.02 1.11
C ASN A 78 12.09 -17.29 -0.16
N THR A 79 11.60 -16.07 -0.38
CA THR A 79 11.91 -15.28 -1.58
C THR A 79 12.81 -14.08 -1.32
N VAL A 80 12.90 -13.64 -0.05
CA VAL A 80 13.68 -12.47 0.35
C VAL A 80 15.08 -12.84 0.84
N GLN A 81 15.97 -11.85 0.82
CA GLN A 81 17.31 -11.89 1.37
C GLN A 81 17.43 -10.75 2.38
N VAL A 82 17.34 -11.09 3.66
CA VAL A 82 17.56 -10.15 4.78
C VAL A 82 18.51 -10.77 5.79
N ASP A 83 19.10 -9.93 6.64
CA ASP A 83 19.89 -10.40 7.78
C ASP A 83 18.96 -11.06 8.82
N LEU A 84 18.90 -12.39 8.80
CA LEU A 84 18.04 -13.19 9.68
C LEU A 84 18.32 -12.97 11.17
N SER A 85 19.50 -12.46 11.54
CA SER A 85 19.85 -12.17 12.94
C SER A 85 19.07 -10.97 13.51
N LYS A 86 18.51 -10.12 12.64
CA LYS A 86 17.60 -9.04 13.00
C LYS A 86 16.17 -9.52 13.26
N CYS A 87 15.84 -10.75 12.86
CA CYS A 87 14.51 -11.31 13.00
C CYS A 87 14.42 -12.18 14.27
N PRO A 88 13.24 -12.24 14.92
CA PRO A 88 12.99 -13.19 15.99
C PRO A 88 12.99 -14.62 15.45
N ASN A 89 13.44 -15.59 16.27
CA ASN A 89 13.52 -17.00 15.86
C ASN A 89 12.14 -17.67 15.73
N GLU A 90 11.18 -17.23 16.54
CA GLU A 90 9.84 -17.78 16.63
C GLU A 90 8.81 -16.64 16.58
N ILE A 91 7.78 -16.83 15.77
CA ILE A 91 6.72 -15.87 15.52
C ILE A 91 5.48 -16.38 16.22
N THR A 92 5.01 -15.64 17.22
CA THR A 92 3.83 -15.95 18.01
C THR A 92 2.81 -14.82 17.94
N CYS A 93 1.57 -15.11 18.35
CA CYS A 93 0.54 -14.07 18.46
C CYS A 93 0.89 -12.99 19.48
N GLU A 94 1.68 -13.31 20.51
CA GLU A 94 2.17 -12.35 21.50
C GLU A 94 3.23 -11.43 20.90
N LEU A 95 4.19 -11.99 20.15
CA LEU A 95 5.18 -11.19 19.42
C LEU A 95 4.49 -10.20 18.47
N LEU A 96 3.53 -10.68 17.65
CA LEU A 96 2.79 -9.81 16.74
C LEU A 96 1.98 -8.74 17.49
N SER A 97 1.46 -9.06 18.68
CA SER A 97 0.80 -8.08 19.55
C SER A 97 1.74 -6.98 19.98
N ASP A 98 2.92 -7.35 20.49
CA ASP A 98 3.92 -6.41 20.98
C ASP A 98 4.40 -5.49 19.84
N GLU A 99 4.53 -6.02 18.63
CA GLU A 99 4.89 -5.22 17.46
C GLU A 99 3.76 -4.29 16.98
N LEU A 100 2.49 -4.68 17.12
CA LEU A 100 1.34 -3.80 16.87
C LEU A 100 1.20 -2.70 17.94
N ASP A 101 1.51 -2.99 19.20
CA ASP A 101 1.55 -1.98 20.27
C ASP A 101 2.70 -0.98 20.04
N LEU A 102 3.86 -1.46 19.59
CA LEU A 102 4.96 -0.59 19.18
C LEU A 102 4.58 0.28 17.98
N LEU A 103 3.91 -0.31 16.98
CA LEU A 103 3.40 0.42 15.82
C LEU A 103 2.43 1.54 16.27
N ARG A 104 1.47 1.22 17.13
CA ARG A 104 0.54 2.20 17.72
C ARG A 104 1.27 3.37 18.36
N ALA A 105 2.26 3.09 19.21
CA ALA A 105 3.06 4.14 19.86
C ALA A 105 3.83 5.02 18.86
N CYS A 106 4.31 4.46 17.74
CA CYS A 106 4.94 5.25 16.67
C CYS A 106 3.91 6.14 15.96
N LEU A 107 2.75 5.58 15.60
CA LEU A 107 1.71 6.29 14.85
C LEU A 107 1.02 7.39 15.66
N GLU A 108 0.97 7.27 17.00
CA GLU A 108 0.54 8.36 17.90
C GLU A 108 1.41 9.62 17.79
N LYS A 109 2.68 9.48 17.40
CA LYS A 109 3.63 10.59 17.18
C LYS A 109 3.79 10.96 15.71
N CYS A 110 3.09 10.28 14.82
CA CYS A 110 3.20 10.50 13.38
C CYS A 110 2.54 11.81 12.97
N ASP A 111 3.20 12.53 12.05
CA ASP A 111 2.74 13.76 11.42
C ASP A 111 2.19 13.56 10.01
N SER A 112 2.03 12.29 9.58
CA SER A 112 1.38 11.96 8.31
C SER A 112 -0.09 12.39 8.36
N PRO A 113 -0.58 13.16 7.36
CA PRO A 113 -1.97 13.55 7.30
C PRO A 113 -2.92 12.36 7.13
N LEU A 114 -4.08 12.44 7.77
CA LEU A 114 -5.18 11.51 7.54
C LEU A 114 -5.93 11.86 6.25
N VAL A 115 -6.03 10.91 5.34
CA VAL A 115 -6.76 11.06 4.07
C VAL A 115 -7.59 9.82 3.83
N PHE A 116 -8.52 9.88 2.88
CA PHE A 116 -9.17 8.66 2.41
C PHE A 116 -8.16 7.88 1.57
N CYS A 117 -7.77 6.69 2.03
CA CYS A 117 -6.77 5.84 1.39
C CYS A 117 -7.41 4.64 0.71
N HIS A 118 -6.76 4.13 -0.33
CA HIS A 118 -7.06 2.84 -0.93
C HIS A 118 -6.60 1.67 -0.05
N ASN A 119 -5.42 1.82 0.57
CA ASN A 119 -4.74 0.86 1.46
C ASN A 119 -4.23 -0.44 0.80
N ASP A 120 -4.73 -0.83 -0.37
CA ASP A 120 -4.31 -2.04 -1.10
C ASP A 120 -4.00 -1.78 -2.60
N LEU A 121 -3.11 -0.83 -2.87
CA LEU A 121 -2.81 -0.38 -4.24
C LEU A 121 -1.78 -1.28 -4.98
N GLN A 122 -2.05 -2.59 -5.04
CA GLN A 122 -1.30 -3.57 -5.83
C GLN A 122 -1.69 -3.55 -7.32
N GLU A 123 -0.90 -4.19 -8.19
CA GLU A 123 -1.13 -4.19 -9.65
C GLU A 123 -2.49 -4.76 -10.07
N GLY A 124 -3.03 -5.72 -9.29
CA GLY A 124 -4.35 -6.31 -9.53
C GLY A 124 -5.50 -5.31 -9.40
N ASN A 125 -5.32 -4.26 -8.59
CA ASN A 125 -6.33 -3.24 -8.30
C ASN A 125 -6.19 -1.98 -9.18
N ILE A 126 -5.26 -2.01 -10.13
CA ILE A 126 -5.04 -0.94 -11.11
C ILE A 126 -5.31 -1.51 -12.49
N LEU A 127 -6.42 -1.10 -13.11
CA LEU A 127 -6.79 -1.64 -14.42
C LEU A 127 -6.43 -0.68 -15.55
N LEU A 128 -5.82 -1.21 -16.61
CA LEU A 128 -5.65 -0.52 -17.88
C LEU A 128 -6.87 -0.79 -18.77
N HIS A 129 -7.58 0.26 -19.17
CA HIS A 129 -8.67 0.14 -20.12
C HIS A 129 -8.21 -0.47 -21.46
N ASN A 130 -9.00 -1.39 -22.02
CA ASN A 130 -8.66 -2.12 -23.26
C ASN A 130 -8.49 -1.21 -24.50
N LYS A 131 -8.94 0.05 -24.42
CA LYS A 131 -8.72 1.04 -25.49
C LYS A 131 -7.29 1.56 -25.55
N PHE A 132 -6.48 1.31 -24.52
CA PHE A 132 -5.08 1.69 -24.44
C PHE A 132 -4.17 0.47 -24.44
N ALA A 133 -2.94 0.69 -24.91
CA ALA A 133 -1.87 -0.29 -24.86
C ALA A 133 -0.58 0.42 -24.45
N ILE A 134 0.20 -0.24 -23.60
CA ILE A 134 1.56 0.19 -23.27
C ILE A 134 2.46 -0.28 -24.42
N ASP A 135 3.22 0.64 -25.00
CA ASP A 135 4.17 0.32 -26.08
C ASP A 135 5.45 -0.35 -25.55
N SER A 136 6.35 -0.73 -26.47
CA SER A 136 7.61 -1.38 -26.11
C SER A 136 8.58 -0.50 -25.30
N GLU A 137 8.36 0.81 -25.28
CA GLU A 137 9.14 1.79 -24.52
C GLU A 137 8.49 2.11 -23.17
N GLY A 138 7.34 1.51 -22.87
CA GLY A 138 6.61 1.73 -21.65
C GLY A 138 5.74 2.98 -21.66
N ASN A 139 5.38 3.53 -22.83
CA ASN A 139 4.53 4.71 -22.96
C ASN A 139 3.09 4.34 -23.33
N LEU A 140 2.16 5.26 -23.07
CA LEU A 140 0.75 5.17 -23.45
C LEU A 140 0.43 6.33 -24.41
N ASP A 141 -0.22 6.03 -25.53
CA ASP A 141 -0.83 7.04 -26.40
C ASP A 141 -2.16 7.49 -25.78
N VAL A 142 -2.17 8.66 -25.15
CA VAL A 142 -3.31 9.17 -24.38
C VAL A 142 -3.58 10.61 -24.78
N GLN A 143 -4.82 10.86 -25.19
CA GLN A 143 -5.25 12.22 -25.54
C GLN A 143 -5.56 13.04 -24.30
N GLU A 144 -5.57 14.36 -24.45
CA GLU A 144 -5.93 15.27 -23.37
C GLU A 144 -7.34 14.95 -22.82
N GLY A 145 -7.44 14.84 -21.49
CA GLY A 145 -8.68 14.49 -20.79
C GLY A 145 -9.03 13.00 -20.74
N GLU A 146 -8.21 12.13 -21.34
CA GLU A 146 -8.38 10.69 -21.20
C GLU A 146 -7.66 10.12 -19.97
N GLU A 147 -8.35 9.26 -19.23
CA GLU A 147 -7.78 8.50 -18.12
C GLU A 147 -7.67 7.00 -18.48
N PRO A 148 -6.47 6.48 -18.75
CA PRO A 148 -6.27 5.08 -19.13
C PRO A 148 -6.33 4.09 -17.98
N LEU A 149 -6.03 4.55 -16.76
CA LEU A 149 -5.97 3.70 -15.58
C LEU A 149 -7.19 3.93 -14.69
N VAL A 150 -7.71 2.88 -14.09
CA VAL A 150 -8.77 2.97 -13.09
C VAL A 150 -8.39 2.17 -11.86
N LEU A 151 -8.53 2.80 -10.70
CA LEU A 151 -8.38 2.13 -9.40
C LEU A 151 -9.70 1.45 -9.06
N ILE A 152 -9.64 0.20 -8.62
CA ILE A 152 -10.80 -0.60 -8.24
C ILE A 152 -10.55 -1.29 -6.90
N ASP A 153 -11.59 -1.95 -6.38
CA ASP A 153 -11.50 -2.79 -5.18
C ASP A 153 -11.09 -2.03 -3.91
N PHE A 154 -11.90 -1.03 -3.55
CA PHE A 154 -11.79 -0.25 -2.32
C PHE A 154 -12.22 -1.04 -1.06
N GLU A 155 -12.01 -2.35 -1.03
CA GLU A 155 -12.42 -3.23 0.09
C GLU A 155 -11.70 -2.88 1.40
N TYR A 156 -10.42 -2.52 1.31
CA TYR A 156 -9.61 -2.06 2.44
C TYR A 156 -9.64 -0.55 2.66
N ALA A 157 -10.41 0.19 1.86
CA ALA A 157 -10.39 1.65 1.89
C ALA A 157 -11.03 2.23 3.15
N ASN A 158 -10.35 3.18 3.77
CA ASN A 158 -10.81 3.91 4.95
C ASN A 158 -9.99 5.21 5.08
N TYR A 159 -10.32 6.05 6.06
CA TYR A 159 -9.39 7.12 6.44
C TYR A 159 -8.16 6.52 7.11
N ASN A 160 -6.99 6.87 6.61
CA ASN A 160 -5.71 6.40 7.13
C ASN A 160 -4.62 7.44 6.89
N TYR A 161 -3.43 7.19 7.41
CA TYR A 161 -2.24 7.98 7.11
C TYR A 161 -1.89 7.85 5.62
N ARG A 162 -1.78 8.97 4.90
CA ARG A 162 -1.41 8.94 3.46
C ARG A 162 -0.06 8.24 3.23
N GLY A 163 0.85 8.35 4.22
CA GLY A 163 2.15 7.70 4.22
C GLY A 163 2.05 6.19 4.09
N PHE A 164 1.00 5.59 4.66
CA PHE A 164 0.73 4.17 4.50
C PHE A 164 0.41 3.80 3.06
N ASP A 165 -0.48 4.54 2.39
CA ASP A 165 -0.89 4.22 1.02
C ASP A 165 0.28 4.36 0.04
N PHE A 166 1.12 5.40 0.23
CA PHE A 166 2.37 5.55 -0.51
C PHE A 166 3.32 4.38 -0.27
N ALA A 167 3.62 4.08 1.00
CA ALA A 167 4.56 3.02 1.34
C ALA A 167 4.07 1.66 0.85
N ASN A 168 2.77 1.39 0.96
CA ASN A 168 2.15 0.17 0.47
C ASN A 168 2.34 0.03 -1.03
N HIS A 169 1.95 1.06 -1.81
CA HIS A 169 2.12 1.04 -3.25
C HIS A 169 3.59 0.86 -3.67
N ILE A 170 4.51 1.52 -2.97
CA ILE A 170 5.96 1.37 -3.17
C ILE A 170 6.43 -0.06 -2.87
N CYS A 171 5.90 -0.71 -1.83
CA CYS A 171 6.19 -2.12 -1.55
C CYS A 171 5.65 -3.05 -2.64
N GLU A 172 4.46 -2.80 -3.18
CA GLU A 172 3.87 -3.64 -4.25
C GLU A 172 4.72 -3.66 -5.53
N ARG A 173 5.60 -2.68 -5.75
CA ARG A 173 6.55 -2.70 -6.87
C ARG A 173 7.53 -3.88 -6.88
N ILE A 174 7.74 -4.52 -5.73
CA ILE A 174 8.63 -5.69 -5.63
C ILE A 174 7.86 -6.99 -5.42
N LEU A 175 6.54 -6.94 -5.25
CA LEU A 175 5.70 -8.10 -4.94
C LEU A 175 5.02 -8.55 -6.23
N ASP A 176 5.43 -9.70 -6.76
CA ASP A 176 4.87 -10.26 -8.00
C ASP A 176 4.03 -11.49 -7.67
N TYR A 177 2.73 -11.42 -7.94
CA TYR A 177 1.76 -12.49 -7.67
C TYR A 177 1.46 -13.35 -8.91
N SER A 178 2.21 -13.18 -10.01
CA SER A 178 1.95 -13.87 -11.28
C SER A 178 2.57 -15.28 -11.38
N ASP A 179 3.29 -15.72 -10.35
CA ASP A 179 3.96 -17.01 -10.35
C ASP A 179 2.95 -18.17 -10.34
N ASN A 180 3.00 -19.00 -11.38
CA ASN A 180 2.07 -20.14 -11.54
C ASN A 180 2.48 -21.41 -10.77
N LYS A 181 3.45 -21.29 -9.87
CA LYS A 181 3.98 -22.38 -9.05
C LYS A 181 4.18 -21.90 -7.62
N PRO A 182 4.12 -22.80 -6.63
CA PRO A 182 4.46 -22.48 -5.25
C PRO A 182 5.82 -21.74 -5.16
N PRO A 183 5.90 -20.67 -4.35
CA PRO A 183 4.91 -20.23 -3.35
C PRO A 183 3.76 -19.36 -3.91
N TYR A 184 3.67 -19.21 -5.24
CA TYR A 184 2.70 -18.36 -5.97
C TYR A 184 2.93 -16.85 -5.82
N TYR A 185 4.11 -16.47 -5.35
CA TYR A 185 4.61 -15.10 -5.36
C TYR A 185 6.13 -15.07 -5.46
N SER A 186 6.68 -13.93 -5.87
CA SER A 186 8.10 -13.62 -5.70
C SER A 186 8.31 -12.20 -5.24
N ILE A 187 9.30 -12.00 -4.37
CA ILE A 187 9.69 -10.67 -3.90
C ILE A 187 11.01 -10.27 -4.54
N LYS A 188 10.96 -9.34 -5.49
CA LYS A 188 12.10 -8.88 -6.29
C LYS A 188 12.73 -7.64 -5.65
N GLN A 189 13.35 -7.80 -4.46
CA GLN A 189 13.96 -6.69 -3.70
C GLN A 189 14.90 -5.78 -4.53
N TYR A 190 15.57 -6.33 -5.55
CA TYR A 190 16.44 -5.56 -6.45
C TYR A 190 15.69 -4.58 -7.37
N GLN A 191 14.36 -4.65 -7.42
CA GLN A 191 13.47 -3.73 -8.15
C GLN A 191 12.80 -2.70 -7.21
N PHE A 192 13.21 -2.65 -5.94
CA PHE A 192 12.68 -1.66 -5.00
C PHE A 192 12.96 -0.25 -5.54
N PRO A 193 11.95 0.63 -5.59
CA PRO A 193 12.07 1.92 -6.24
C PRO A 193 13.16 2.77 -5.61
N ASP A 194 14.10 3.23 -6.44
CA ASP A 194 15.08 4.22 -5.98
C ASP A 194 14.42 5.59 -5.75
N GLU A 195 15.18 6.51 -5.16
CA GLU A 195 14.67 7.85 -4.86
C GLU A 195 14.22 8.61 -6.12
N ASN A 196 14.90 8.45 -7.26
CA ASN A 196 14.50 9.12 -8.50
C ASN A 196 13.16 8.60 -9.00
N GLU A 197 12.93 7.30 -8.90
CA GLU A 197 11.67 6.69 -9.27
C GLU A 197 10.53 7.13 -8.33
N GLN A 198 10.78 7.20 -7.03
CA GLN A 198 9.82 7.74 -6.06
C GLN A 198 9.52 9.22 -6.32
N ARG A 199 10.52 10.02 -6.70
CA ARG A 199 10.34 11.42 -7.11
C ARG A 199 9.46 11.56 -8.33
N ILE A 200 9.52 10.64 -9.30
CA ILE A 200 8.61 10.67 -10.47
C ILE A 200 7.15 10.54 -10.01
N PHE A 201 6.89 9.61 -9.09
CA PHE A 201 5.57 9.41 -8.49
C PHE A 201 5.10 10.64 -7.71
N PHE A 202 5.92 11.15 -6.78
CA PHE A 202 5.54 12.29 -5.93
C PHE A 202 5.40 13.59 -6.70
N ASN A 203 6.20 13.81 -7.74
CA ASN A 203 5.98 14.96 -8.60
C ASN A 203 4.60 14.89 -9.25
N ALA A 204 4.21 13.75 -9.85
CA ALA A 204 2.90 13.63 -10.45
C ALA A 204 1.74 13.76 -9.45
N TYR A 205 1.91 13.18 -8.25
CA TYR A 205 0.96 13.34 -7.14
C TYR A 205 0.76 14.82 -6.78
N LEU A 206 1.85 15.57 -6.58
CA LEU A 206 1.79 16.99 -6.22
C LEU A 206 1.28 17.87 -7.38
N ASP A 207 1.65 17.58 -8.63
CA ASP A 207 1.15 18.31 -9.80
C ASP A 207 -0.37 18.19 -9.95
N GLU A 208 -0.91 17.00 -9.69
CA GLU A 208 -2.35 16.79 -9.70
C GLU A 208 -3.04 17.56 -8.57
N LEU A 209 -2.45 17.60 -7.36
CA LEU A 209 -2.99 18.41 -6.26
C LEU A 209 -2.98 19.90 -6.60
N ASP A 210 -1.87 20.42 -7.15
CA ASP A 210 -1.76 21.82 -7.57
C ASP A 210 -2.85 22.15 -8.60
N GLN A 211 -3.08 21.29 -9.59
CA GLN A 211 -4.16 21.46 -10.57
C GLN A 211 -5.55 21.43 -9.94
N MET A 212 -5.81 20.56 -8.96
CA MET A 212 -7.11 20.55 -8.25
C MET A 212 -7.36 21.84 -7.50
N ILE A 213 -6.32 22.41 -6.88
CA ILE A 213 -6.40 23.66 -6.14
C ILE A 213 -6.67 24.82 -7.09
N ASP A 214 -5.93 24.91 -8.19
CA ASP A 214 -6.11 25.97 -9.19
C ASP A 214 -7.52 25.93 -9.82
N ASN A 215 -8.09 24.74 -10.00
CA ASN A 215 -9.43 24.54 -10.55
C ASN A 215 -10.57 24.69 -9.52
N ALA A 216 -10.25 24.69 -8.22
CA ALA A 216 -11.23 24.93 -7.17
C ALA A 216 -11.63 26.41 -7.18
N ASN A 217 -12.70 26.75 -7.91
CA ASN A 217 -13.36 28.04 -7.79
C ASN A 217 -13.55 28.37 -6.29
N ASP A 218 -12.98 29.49 -5.86
CA ASP A 218 -12.87 30.17 -4.53
C ASP A 218 -13.67 29.65 -3.30
N ASP A 219 -14.78 28.94 -3.50
CA ASP A 219 -15.65 28.36 -2.46
C ASP A 219 -15.24 26.96 -1.96
N ARG A 220 -14.40 26.21 -2.69
CA ARG A 220 -13.86 24.93 -2.22
C ARG A 220 -12.46 25.14 -1.66
N ARG A 221 -12.33 25.07 -0.33
CA ARG A 221 -11.00 25.05 0.30
C ARG A 221 -10.20 23.87 -0.24
N PRO A 222 -8.88 24.06 -0.48
CA PRO A 222 -8.01 22.95 -0.83
C PRO A 222 -8.16 21.83 0.21
N PRO A 223 -7.97 20.56 -0.16
CA PRO A 223 -8.03 19.46 0.80
C PRO A 223 -7.10 19.77 1.96
N TYR A 224 -7.58 19.62 3.20
CA TYR A 224 -6.90 20.18 4.37
C TYR A 224 -5.45 19.68 4.51
N PHE A 225 -5.17 18.44 4.09
CA PHE A 225 -3.85 17.82 4.13
C PHE A 225 -2.85 18.45 3.15
N VAL A 226 -3.32 19.16 2.12
CA VAL A 226 -2.43 19.91 1.22
C VAL A 226 -1.85 21.14 1.92
N CYS A 227 -2.57 21.70 2.89
CA CYS A 227 -2.07 22.81 3.70
C CYS A 227 -0.94 22.41 4.66
N GLU A 228 -0.71 21.11 4.86
CA GLU A 228 0.33 20.57 5.75
C GLU A 228 1.66 20.30 5.01
N LEU A 229 1.69 20.46 3.67
CA LEU A 229 2.90 20.34 2.88
C LEU A 229 3.67 21.68 2.77
N PRO A 230 5.01 21.64 2.70
CA PRO A 230 5.84 22.79 2.40
C PRO A 230 5.47 23.43 1.07
N LYS A 231 5.58 24.77 1.00
CA LYS A 231 5.33 25.51 -0.25
C LYS A 231 6.41 25.29 -1.31
N GLN A 232 7.64 24.98 -0.89
CA GLN A 232 8.71 24.66 -1.83
C GLN A 232 8.58 23.21 -2.25
N ARG A 233 8.56 22.99 -3.58
CA ARG A 233 8.34 21.68 -4.18
C ARG A 233 9.34 20.63 -3.68
N GLU A 234 10.61 20.99 -3.61
CA GLU A 234 11.66 20.09 -3.17
C GLU A 234 11.46 19.67 -1.70
N ASP A 235 11.21 20.63 -0.81
CA ASP A 235 10.93 20.34 0.61
C ASP A 235 9.68 19.45 0.78
N ALA A 236 8.66 19.65 -0.06
CA ALA A 236 7.45 18.81 -0.05
C ALA A 236 7.75 17.37 -0.51
N ILE A 237 8.58 17.20 -1.54
CA ILE A 237 9.01 15.87 -2.00
C ILE A 237 9.84 15.18 -0.93
N GLU A 238 10.79 15.86 -0.30
CA GLU A 238 11.58 15.32 0.82
C GLU A 238 10.70 14.86 1.98
N GLN A 239 9.67 15.65 2.31
CA GLN A 239 8.71 15.25 3.34
C GLN A 239 7.93 13.99 2.95
N LEU A 240 7.45 13.89 1.70
CA LEU A 240 6.73 12.70 1.21
C LEU A 240 7.62 11.45 1.15
N LEU A 241 8.89 11.60 0.77
CA LEU A 241 9.89 10.53 0.80
C LEU A 241 10.15 10.06 2.22
N ALA A 242 10.37 10.99 3.16
CA ALA A 242 10.60 10.68 4.56
C ALA A 242 9.39 10.00 5.21
N GLU A 243 8.18 10.50 4.92
CA GLU A 243 6.91 9.91 5.35
C GLU A 243 6.79 8.47 4.84
N THR A 244 6.93 8.26 3.52
CA THR A 244 6.85 6.94 2.88
C THR A 244 7.85 5.96 3.46
N ARG A 245 9.11 6.37 3.63
CA ARG A 245 10.18 5.51 4.18
C ARG A 245 9.82 4.93 5.55
N ARG A 246 9.22 5.73 6.44
CA ARG A 246 8.83 5.29 7.79
C ARG A 246 7.65 4.33 7.78
N PHE A 247 6.78 4.41 6.77
CA PHE A 247 5.62 3.54 6.60
C PHE A 247 5.90 2.21 5.87
N ILE A 248 7.09 2.00 5.28
CA ILE A 248 7.46 0.73 4.62
C ILE A 248 7.33 -0.45 5.60
N ALA A 249 7.89 -0.31 6.81
CA ALA A 249 7.77 -1.32 7.85
C ALA A 249 6.29 -1.57 8.22
N VAL A 250 5.47 -0.52 8.26
CA VAL A 250 4.04 -0.60 8.58
C VAL A 250 3.28 -1.47 7.57
N SER A 251 3.50 -1.25 6.27
CA SER A 251 2.93 -2.12 5.21
C SER A 251 3.36 -3.57 5.38
N HIS A 252 4.64 -3.82 5.61
CA HIS A 252 5.13 -5.19 5.79
C HIS A 252 4.53 -5.91 7.00
N LEU A 253 4.43 -5.24 8.15
CA LEU A 253 3.81 -5.83 9.34
C LEU A 253 2.30 -6.08 9.13
N PHE A 254 1.59 -5.10 8.57
CA PHE A 254 0.16 -5.18 8.31
C PHE A 254 -0.20 -6.42 7.48
N TRP A 255 0.46 -6.58 6.33
CA TRP A 255 0.21 -7.71 5.44
C TRP A 255 0.80 -9.03 5.94
N SER A 256 1.79 -9.01 6.82
CA SER A 256 2.26 -10.21 7.53
C SER A 256 1.18 -10.77 8.45
N VAL A 257 0.56 -9.91 9.28
CA VAL A 257 -0.53 -10.31 10.18
C VAL A 257 -1.74 -10.81 9.39
N TRP A 258 -2.12 -10.10 8.31
CA TRP A 258 -3.15 -10.56 7.38
C TRP A 258 -2.85 -11.96 6.85
N SER A 259 -1.62 -12.18 6.38
CA SER A 259 -1.24 -13.44 5.74
C SER A 259 -1.29 -14.62 6.73
N PHE A 260 -0.85 -14.45 7.97
CA PHE A 260 -0.98 -15.51 8.97
C PHE A 260 -2.43 -15.86 9.28
N MET A 261 -3.34 -14.87 9.24
CA MET A 261 -4.77 -15.10 9.40
C MET A 261 -5.35 -15.85 8.19
N GLU A 262 -5.01 -15.43 6.97
CA GLU A 262 -5.45 -16.10 5.73
C GLU A 262 -4.91 -17.53 5.60
N ALA A 263 -3.73 -17.83 6.15
CA ALA A 263 -3.19 -19.19 6.16
C ALA A 263 -4.13 -20.22 6.81
N GLU A 264 -5.04 -19.78 7.68
CA GLU A 264 -5.99 -20.62 8.41
C GLU A 264 -7.42 -20.57 7.82
N GLU A 265 -7.79 -19.48 7.13
CA GLU A 265 -9.17 -19.25 6.64
C GLU A 265 -9.30 -19.41 5.11
N SER A 266 -8.24 -19.17 4.34
CA SER A 266 -8.34 -18.97 2.89
C SER A 266 -8.40 -20.28 2.11
N PRO A 267 -9.32 -20.43 1.14
CA PRO A 267 -9.36 -21.57 0.24
C PRO A 267 -8.41 -21.41 -0.97
N ILE A 268 -7.75 -20.26 -1.12
CA ILE A 268 -6.90 -19.94 -2.26
C ILE A 268 -5.56 -20.67 -2.13
N GLU A 269 -5.08 -21.27 -3.23
CA GLU A 269 -3.75 -21.86 -3.28
C GLU A 269 -2.68 -20.75 -3.30
N PHE A 270 -2.20 -20.39 -2.12
CA PHE A 270 -1.13 -19.41 -1.91
C PHE A 270 -0.35 -19.81 -0.64
N ASP A 271 0.99 -19.72 -0.64
CA ASP A 271 1.77 -20.04 0.56
C ASP A 271 1.80 -18.83 1.53
N TYR A 272 0.66 -18.64 2.20
CA TYR A 272 0.43 -17.55 3.14
C TYR A 272 1.43 -17.53 4.32
N VAL A 273 1.89 -18.70 4.78
CA VAL A 273 2.87 -18.73 5.89
C VAL A 273 4.21 -18.21 5.40
N SER A 274 4.70 -18.67 4.25
CA SER A 274 5.97 -18.20 3.71
C SER A 274 5.90 -16.72 3.31
N TYR A 275 4.78 -16.27 2.74
CA TYR A 275 4.56 -14.85 2.44
C TYR A 275 4.57 -13.98 3.70
N GLY A 276 3.82 -14.39 4.73
CA GLY A 276 3.75 -13.69 6.00
C GLY A 276 5.11 -13.57 6.69
N LEU A 277 5.95 -14.62 6.59
CA LEU A 277 7.32 -14.61 7.11
C LEU A 277 8.27 -13.73 6.30
N ASP A 278 8.23 -13.80 4.97
CA ASP A 278 9.03 -12.93 4.10
C ASP A 278 8.68 -11.44 4.33
N ARG A 279 7.39 -11.11 4.40
CA ARG A 279 6.91 -9.75 4.75
C ARG A 279 7.39 -9.34 6.14
N LEU A 280 7.27 -10.21 7.15
CA LEU A 280 7.74 -9.89 8.51
C LEU A 280 9.26 -9.67 8.56
N ALA A 281 10.02 -10.40 7.77
CA ALA A 281 11.46 -10.23 7.67
C ALA A 281 11.83 -8.84 7.10
N LEU A 282 11.10 -8.36 6.09
CA LEU A 282 11.22 -6.99 5.57
C LEU A 282 10.76 -5.94 6.58
N TYR A 283 9.74 -6.22 7.39
CA TYR A 283 9.38 -5.36 8.52
C TYR A 283 10.58 -5.13 9.45
N TYR A 284 11.28 -6.19 9.86
CA TYR A 284 12.47 -6.07 10.72
C TYR A 284 13.65 -5.38 10.04
N GLU A 285 13.79 -5.51 8.72
CA GLU A 285 14.79 -4.78 7.95
C GLU A 285 14.56 -3.26 7.97
N HIS A 286 13.30 -2.83 7.85
CA HIS A 286 12.90 -1.41 7.79
C HIS A 286 12.47 -0.83 9.15
N LYS A 287 12.41 -1.64 10.21
CA LYS A 287 11.90 -1.25 11.53
C LYS A 287 12.61 -0.01 12.11
N SER A 288 13.91 0.15 11.85
CA SER A 288 14.66 1.32 12.32
C SER A 288 14.17 2.65 11.74
N ASP A 289 13.60 2.66 10.53
CA ASP A 289 13.01 3.88 9.97
C ASP A 289 11.71 4.25 10.68
N LEU A 290 10.84 3.26 10.95
CA LEU A 290 9.62 3.45 11.73
C LEU A 290 9.90 4.01 13.14
N LEU A 291 10.93 3.48 13.81
CA LEU A 291 11.29 3.88 15.17
C LEU A 291 11.73 5.35 15.29
N GLN A 292 12.09 6.02 14.18
CA GLN A 292 12.41 7.46 14.19
C GLN A 292 11.25 8.35 14.66
N TYR A 293 10.00 7.85 14.68
CA TYR A 293 8.89 8.57 15.30
C TYR A 293 8.98 8.64 16.82
N LEU A 294 9.73 7.73 17.45
CA LEU A 294 9.86 7.66 18.91
C LEU A 294 11.07 8.44 19.45
N ASP A 295 12.01 8.81 18.57
CA ASP A 295 13.25 9.55 18.89
C ASP A 295 13.02 11.01 19.33
#